data_AF-A0A7V2LLH5-F1
#
_entry.id   AF-A0A7V2LLH5-F1
#
_cell.length_a   1.000
_cell.length_b   1.000
_cell.length_c   1.000
_cell.angle_alpha   90.00
_cell.angle_beta   90.00
_cell.angle_gamma   90.00
#
_symmetry.space_group_name_H-M   'P 1'
#
loop_
_entity.id
_entity.type
_entity.pdbx_description
1 polymer ?
#
loop_
_entity_poly.entity_id
_entity_poly.type
_entity_poly.pdbx_seq_one_letter_code
_entity_poly.pdbx_strand_id
1 'polypeptide(L)'
;MIQHQRGMLKVWNMVLAFLSFWLVIIGTFITRSGIIDSVHSFAISNIGPLFLGFIVFTFLGFLVLLWYRLPKLQSDAQLDSMLSRESAFLYVNVLFVVAAFVTLFGTIFPIISEAVAGTKIAVSAPYFNKVDGPIFLAILVLMGIGPLLGWRRSSPEGLRKSLGPPVALAIAIALVVFMFISRKWTPILAWSASALVVGTILWEYYRGARARHKATGESWPLALGRVMARNQRRYGGYIVHLGVVMIAVAVAGATSFQFNLKTSLTLNESATLGGYTFTYTGIEQNRASNHDEVIAHVLVERNGKEVANLRPSMNFYDAISGQDMGPTTEVGLHTNLREDAYVVFNGFENNGDLAAFEFFVNPLMLWMWLGGLTMIAGTVFALWPIPKRATRRARTPAAVPQPA
;
A
#
# COMPACT_ATOMS: atom_id res chain seq x y z
N MET A 1 -4.04 -18.15 -10.35
CA MET A 1 -3.78 -19.52 -9.83
C MET A 1 -5.07 -20.35 -9.76
N ILE A 2 -6.15 -19.85 -9.14
CA ILE A 2 -7.44 -20.56 -9.03
C ILE A 2 -8.05 -20.88 -10.40
N GLN A 3 -8.12 -19.93 -11.33
CA GLN A 3 -8.64 -20.20 -12.69
C GLN A 3 -7.85 -21.32 -13.40
N HIS A 4 -6.52 -21.28 -13.38
CA HIS A 4 -5.70 -22.32 -14.02
C HIS A 4 -5.75 -23.67 -13.31
N GLN A 5 -5.83 -23.70 -11.98
CA GLN A 5 -5.79 -24.95 -11.20
C GLN A 5 -7.17 -25.58 -11.01
N ARG A 6 -8.25 -24.79 -11.10
CA ARG A 6 -9.62 -25.23 -10.76
C ARG A 6 -10.67 -24.89 -11.82
N GLY A 7 -10.33 -24.13 -12.86
CA GLY A 7 -11.28 -23.74 -13.91
C GLY A 7 -12.36 -22.75 -13.46
N MET A 8 -12.22 -22.12 -12.29
CA MET A 8 -13.21 -21.24 -11.67
C MET A 8 -12.94 -19.75 -11.91
N LEU A 9 -13.96 -18.90 -11.66
CA LEU A 9 -13.86 -17.43 -11.60
C LEU A 9 -13.47 -16.76 -12.92
N LYS A 10 -13.74 -17.40 -14.07
CA LYS A 10 -13.40 -16.83 -15.39
C LYS A 10 -14.13 -15.50 -15.64
N VAL A 11 -15.45 -15.44 -15.39
CA VAL A 11 -16.26 -14.21 -15.50
C VAL A 11 -15.73 -13.12 -14.56
N TRP A 12 -15.47 -13.48 -13.30
CA TRP A 12 -14.95 -12.57 -12.30
C TRP A 12 -13.63 -11.92 -12.74
N ASN A 13 -12.68 -12.70 -13.26
CA ASN A 13 -11.40 -12.17 -13.73
C ASN A 13 -11.58 -11.24 -14.94
N MET A 14 -12.50 -11.54 -15.85
CA MET A 14 -12.81 -10.68 -16.99
C MET A 14 -13.40 -9.34 -16.54
N VAL A 15 -14.34 -9.38 -15.58
CA VAL A 15 -14.94 -8.18 -14.98
C VAL A 15 -13.89 -7.35 -14.25
N LEU A 16 -13.04 -7.96 -13.42
CA LEU A 16 -11.97 -7.22 -12.73
C LEU A 16 -10.97 -6.59 -13.70
N ALA A 17 -10.56 -7.30 -14.75
CA ALA A 17 -9.65 -6.76 -15.75
C ALA A 17 -10.26 -5.54 -16.47
N PHE A 18 -11.54 -5.64 -16.84
CA PHE A 18 -12.26 -4.51 -17.44
C PHE A 18 -12.44 -3.36 -16.46
N LEU A 19 -12.86 -3.62 -15.21
CA LEU A 19 -13.02 -2.58 -14.20
C LEU A 19 -11.71 -1.82 -13.96
N SER A 20 -10.57 -2.51 -13.88
CA SER A 20 -9.26 -1.84 -13.75
C SER A 20 -8.99 -0.90 -14.92
N PHE A 21 -9.21 -1.35 -16.16
CA PHE A 21 -9.08 -0.51 -17.35
C PHE A 21 -10.06 0.67 -17.33
N TRP A 22 -11.32 0.42 -16.97
CA TRP A 22 -12.39 1.41 -16.98
C TRP A 22 -12.19 2.49 -15.91
N LEU A 23 -11.72 2.11 -14.72
CA LEU A 23 -11.38 3.04 -13.63
C LEU A 23 -10.22 3.97 -13.99
N VAL A 24 -9.23 3.51 -14.77
CA VAL A 24 -8.16 4.38 -15.28
C VAL A 24 -8.72 5.47 -16.21
N ILE A 25 -9.68 5.11 -17.08
CA ILE A 25 -10.33 6.08 -17.98
C ILE A 25 -11.17 7.07 -17.16
N ILE A 26 -11.91 6.60 -16.16
CA ILE A 26 -12.66 7.49 -15.25
C ILE A 26 -11.74 8.45 -14.52
N GLY A 27 -10.62 7.96 -13.97
CA GLY A 27 -9.63 8.83 -13.32
C GLY A 27 -9.12 9.91 -14.26
N THR A 28 -8.86 9.57 -15.52
CA THR A 28 -8.44 10.53 -16.57
C THR A 28 -9.54 11.53 -16.90
N PHE A 29 -10.80 11.07 -16.99
CA PHE A 29 -11.95 11.96 -17.20
C PHE A 29 -12.10 12.96 -16.06
N ILE A 30 -11.99 12.52 -14.80
CA ILE A 30 -12.12 13.38 -13.62
C ILE A 30 -11.04 14.47 -13.62
N THR A 31 -9.79 14.12 -13.89
CA THR A 31 -8.68 15.10 -13.84
C THR A 31 -8.63 16.07 -15.02
N ARG A 32 -9.27 15.73 -16.16
CA ARG A 32 -9.25 16.54 -17.39
C ARG A 32 -10.53 17.33 -17.66
N SER A 33 -11.65 16.93 -17.06
CA SER A 33 -12.97 17.54 -17.29
C SER A 33 -13.20 18.82 -16.49
N GLY A 34 -12.46 19.05 -15.40
CA GLY A 34 -12.70 20.17 -14.48
C GLY A 34 -13.99 20.01 -13.65
N ILE A 35 -14.62 18.84 -13.66
CA ILE A 35 -15.86 18.59 -12.92
C ILE A 35 -15.60 18.53 -11.40
N ILE A 36 -14.44 18.00 -11.00
CA ILE A 36 -14.00 17.97 -9.59
C ILE A 36 -12.76 18.85 -9.47
N ASP A 37 -12.77 19.76 -8.48
CA ASP A 37 -11.60 20.53 -8.09
C ASP A 37 -10.57 19.58 -7.47
N SER A 38 -9.42 19.44 -8.12
CA SER A 38 -8.36 18.53 -7.69
C SER A 38 -7.03 19.26 -7.68
N VAL A 39 -6.25 19.08 -6.62
CA VAL A 39 -4.84 19.52 -6.60
C VAL A 39 -3.98 18.82 -7.67
N HIS A 40 -4.51 17.80 -8.34
CA HIS A 40 -3.88 17.11 -9.45
C HIS A 40 -4.58 17.35 -10.81
N SER A 41 -5.50 18.33 -10.90
CA SER A 41 -6.04 18.75 -12.19
C SER A 41 -5.08 19.76 -12.85
N PHE A 42 -4.06 19.24 -13.54
CA PHE A 42 -3.01 20.06 -14.16
C PHE A 42 -3.39 20.64 -15.53
N ALA A 43 -4.49 20.18 -16.14
CA ALA A 43 -4.91 20.65 -17.45
C ALA A 43 -6.41 20.41 -17.69
N ILE A 44 -7.19 21.46 -17.49
CA ILE A 44 -8.60 21.50 -17.91
C ILE A 44 -8.62 21.62 -19.44
N SER A 45 -9.36 20.76 -20.12
CA SER A 45 -9.43 20.77 -21.58
C SER A 45 -10.79 20.30 -22.08
N ASN A 46 -11.18 20.73 -23.29
CA ASN A 46 -12.47 20.41 -23.89
C ASN A 46 -12.65 18.94 -24.32
N ILE A 47 -11.78 18.03 -23.88
CA ILE A 47 -11.82 16.60 -24.21
C ILE A 47 -12.70 15.79 -23.24
N GLY A 48 -13.21 16.40 -22.16
CA GLY A 48 -14.11 15.75 -21.21
C GLY A 48 -15.27 14.98 -21.88
N PRO A 49 -16.04 15.60 -22.80
CA PRO A 49 -17.11 14.91 -23.53
C PRO A 49 -16.63 13.70 -24.35
N LEU A 50 -15.44 13.75 -24.95
CA LEU A 50 -14.86 12.62 -25.69
C LEU A 50 -14.56 11.45 -24.76
N PHE A 51 -13.96 11.72 -23.59
CA PHE A 51 -13.73 10.69 -22.58
C PHE A 51 -15.03 10.11 -22.05
N LEU A 52 -16.05 10.93 -21.80
CA LEU A 52 -17.36 10.45 -21.37
C LEU A 52 -17.98 9.52 -22.42
N GLY A 53 -17.95 9.92 -23.70
CA GLY A 53 -18.39 9.07 -24.81
C GLY A 53 -17.62 7.74 -24.86
N PHE A 54 -16.30 7.78 -24.67
CA PHE A 54 -15.47 6.58 -24.64
C PHE A 54 -15.74 5.68 -23.43
N ILE A 55 -15.99 6.25 -22.24
CA ILE A 55 -16.40 5.52 -21.02
C ILE A 55 -17.72 4.78 -21.27
N VAL A 56 -18.72 5.45 -21.83
CA VAL A 56 -20.02 4.85 -22.13
C VAL A 56 -19.88 3.77 -23.21
N PHE A 57 -19.15 4.06 -24.30
CA PHE A 57 -18.92 3.12 -25.38
C PHE A 57 -18.21 1.85 -24.91
N THR A 58 -17.11 1.98 -24.18
CA THR A 58 -16.34 0.84 -23.67
C THR A 58 -17.12 0.04 -22.63
N PHE A 59 -17.92 0.69 -21.77
CA PHE A 59 -18.79 0.04 -20.80
C PHE A 59 -19.89 -0.80 -21.47
N LEU A 60 -20.65 -0.19 -22.38
CA LEU A 60 -21.72 -0.89 -23.11
C LEU A 60 -21.15 -2.01 -23.99
N GLY A 61 -20.04 -1.74 -24.69
CA GLY A 61 -19.34 -2.72 -25.51
C GLY A 61 -18.86 -3.92 -24.68
N PHE A 62 -18.31 -3.67 -23.49
CA PHE A 62 -17.94 -4.74 -22.57
C PHE A 62 -19.14 -5.57 -22.11
N LEU A 63 -20.25 -4.94 -21.73
CA LEU A 63 -21.47 -5.66 -21.33
C LEU A 63 -21.99 -6.57 -22.44
N VAL A 64 -22.04 -6.07 -23.67
CA VAL A 64 -22.46 -6.86 -24.85
C VAL A 64 -21.50 -8.03 -25.08
N LEU A 65 -20.19 -7.79 -25.06
CA LEU A 65 -19.19 -8.84 -25.26
C LEU A 65 -19.22 -9.88 -24.14
N LEU A 66 -19.39 -9.45 -22.89
CA LEU A 66 -19.49 -10.33 -21.73
C LEU A 66 -20.73 -11.21 -21.84
N TRP A 67 -21.89 -10.64 -22.17
CA TRP A 67 -23.13 -11.39 -22.37
C TRP A 67 -22.99 -12.41 -23.50
N TYR A 68 -22.46 -11.99 -24.66
CA TYR A 68 -22.25 -12.87 -25.81
C TYR A 68 -21.25 -14.01 -25.52
N ARG A 69 -20.22 -13.76 -24.72
CA ARG A 69 -19.20 -14.76 -24.35
C ARG A 69 -19.51 -15.50 -23.06
N LEU A 70 -20.58 -15.15 -22.36
CA LEU A 70 -20.93 -15.73 -21.06
C LEU A 70 -20.98 -17.26 -21.09
N PRO A 71 -21.59 -17.93 -22.09
CA PRO A 71 -21.61 -19.40 -22.13
C PRO A 71 -20.21 -20.02 -22.19
N LYS A 72 -19.22 -19.33 -22.77
CA LYS A 72 -17.82 -19.79 -22.83
C LYS A 72 -17.04 -19.52 -21.55
N LEU A 73 -17.53 -18.60 -20.73
CA LEU A 73 -16.90 -18.15 -19.48
C LEU A 73 -17.52 -18.79 -18.23
N GLN A 74 -18.60 -19.56 -18.38
CA GLN A 74 -19.15 -20.32 -17.26
C GLN A 74 -18.10 -21.28 -16.69
N SER A 75 -18.09 -21.37 -15.37
CA SER A 75 -17.15 -22.22 -14.63
C SER A 75 -17.80 -23.56 -14.36
N ASP A 76 -17.08 -24.64 -14.62
CA ASP A 76 -17.59 -26.01 -14.41
C ASP A 76 -17.56 -26.43 -12.93
N ALA A 77 -16.93 -25.62 -12.07
CA ALA A 77 -16.70 -25.92 -10.65
C ALA A 77 -17.27 -24.83 -9.73
N GLN A 78 -17.82 -25.26 -8.59
CA GLN A 78 -18.38 -24.40 -7.52
C GLN A 78 -17.47 -24.38 -6.28
N LEU A 79 -17.76 -23.48 -5.34
CA LEU A 79 -17.03 -23.41 -4.06
C LEU A 79 -17.48 -24.54 -3.14
N ASP A 80 -16.56 -25.43 -2.79
CA ASP A 80 -16.83 -26.60 -1.95
C ASP A 80 -17.05 -26.26 -0.45
N SER A 81 -16.54 -25.11 0.04
CA SER A 81 -16.59 -24.75 1.47
C SER A 81 -16.32 -23.27 1.72
N MET A 82 -17.08 -22.65 2.63
CA MET A 82 -16.87 -21.27 3.09
C MET A 82 -15.57 -21.09 3.90
N LEU A 83 -15.01 -22.17 4.46
CA LEU A 83 -13.76 -22.16 5.23
C LEU A 83 -12.66 -22.93 4.49
N SER A 84 -12.19 -22.33 3.41
CA SER A 84 -11.17 -22.89 2.51
C SER A 84 -10.23 -21.81 2.03
N ARG A 85 -9.07 -22.20 1.51
CA ARG A 85 -8.13 -21.25 0.88
C ARG A 85 -8.76 -20.55 -0.33
N GLU A 86 -9.60 -21.25 -1.06
CA GLU A 86 -10.37 -20.74 -2.19
C GLU A 86 -11.33 -19.61 -1.75
N SER A 87 -12.08 -19.84 -0.68
CA SER A 87 -13.00 -18.85 -0.12
C SER A 87 -12.27 -17.66 0.49
N ALA A 88 -11.14 -17.88 1.18
CA ALA A 88 -10.32 -16.77 1.68
C ALA A 88 -9.80 -15.87 0.55
N PHE A 89 -9.40 -16.45 -0.58
CA PHE A 89 -9.01 -15.67 -1.76
C PHE A 89 -10.19 -14.88 -2.34
N LEU A 90 -11.38 -15.48 -2.41
CA LEU A 90 -12.58 -14.76 -2.85
C LEU A 90 -12.92 -13.61 -1.90
N TYR A 91 -12.91 -13.83 -0.59
CA TYR A 91 -13.20 -12.78 0.40
C TYR A 91 -12.23 -11.61 0.29
N VAL A 92 -10.93 -11.87 0.16
CA VAL A 92 -9.93 -10.81 -0.06
C VAL A 92 -10.24 -10.01 -1.34
N ASN A 93 -10.58 -10.68 -2.45
CA ASN A 93 -10.94 -9.96 -3.68
C ASN A 93 -12.21 -9.14 -3.53
N VAL A 94 -13.24 -9.66 -2.86
CA VAL A 94 -14.47 -8.90 -2.59
C VAL A 94 -14.15 -7.68 -1.75
N LEU A 95 -13.32 -7.80 -0.70
CA LEU A 95 -12.90 -6.65 0.11
C LEU A 95 -12.14 -5.60 -0.70
N PHE A 96 -11.26 -6.01 -1.63
CA PHE A 96 -10.60 -5.07 -2.55
C PHE A 96 -11.60 -4.38 -3.48
N VAL A 97 -12.60 -5.09 -3.99
CA VAL A 97 -13.67 -4.49 -4.82
C VAL A 97 -14.50 -3.51 -4.01
N VAL A 98 -14.83 -3.85 -2.76
CA VAL A 98 -15.57 -2.95 -1.85
C VAL A 98 -14.74 -1.70 -1.54
N ALA A 99 -13.44 -1.84 -1.23
CA ALA A 99 -12.55 -0.71 -1.04
C ALA A 99 -12.51 0.18 -2.29
N ALA A 100 -12.29 -0.41 -3.47
CA ALA A 100 -12.30 0.33 -4.73
C ALA A 100 -13.63 1.06 -4.99
N PHE A 101 -14.76 0.43 -4.67
CA PHE A 101 -16.07 1.05 -4.79
C PHE A 101 -16.26 2.22 -3.83
N VAL A 102 -15.91 2.05 -2.55
CA VAL A 102 -16.01 3.11 -1.54
C VAL A 102 -15.10 4.29 -1.89
N THR A 103 -13.88 4.01 -2.32
CA THR A 103 -12.94 5.04 -2.76
C THR A 103 -13.51 5.78 -3.97
N LEU A 104 -13.94 5.07 -5.01
CA LEU A 104 -14.56 5.67 -6.19
C LEU A 104 -15.78 6.53 -5.81
N PHE A 105 -16.67 5.99 -4.97
CA PHE A 105 -17.87 6.68 -4.51
C PHE A 105 -17.51 7.97 -3.78
N GLY A 106 -16.55 7.93 -2.84
CA GLY A 106 -16.06 9.12 -2.15
C GLY A 106 -15.45 10.14 -3.11
N THR A 107 -14.71 9.70 -4.12
CA THR A 107 -14.13 10.58 -5.15
C THR A 107 -15.19 11.27 -6.01
N ILE A 108 -16.26 10.57 -6.43
CA ILE A 108 -17.31 11.14 -7.29
C ILE A 108 -18.46 11.80 -6.50
N PHE A 109 -18.46 11.70 -5.18
CA PHE A 109 -19.52 12.24 -4.32
C PHE A 109 -19.78 13.75 -4.49
N PRO A 110 -18.76 14.61 -4.70
CA PRO A 110 -19.00 16.03 -5.00
C PRO A 110 -19.90 16.23 -6.23
N ILE A 111 -19.74 15.40 -7.27
CA ILE A 111 -20.56 15.44 -8.49
C ILE A 111 -22.01 15.05 -8.18
N ILE A 112 -22.19 13.99 -7.38
CA ILE A 112 -23.51 13.48 -7.01
C ILE A 112 -24.25 14.49 -6.13
N SER A 113 -23.57 15.05 -5.12
CA SER A 113 -24.14 16.03 -4.19
C SER A 113 -24.52 17.34 -4.91
N GLU A 114 -23.71 17.79 -5.87
CA GLU A 114 -24.07 18.92 -6.72
C GLU A 114 -25.31 18.64 -7.56
N ALA A 115 -25.38 17.47 -8.22
CA ALA A 115 -26.50 17.11 -9.09
C ALA A 115 -27.84 16.96 -8.32
N VAL A 116 -27.81 16.51 -7.06
CA VAL A 116 -29.02 16.22 -6.26
C VAL A 116 -29.39 17.36 -5.32
N ALA A 117 -28.41 17.97 -4.65
CA ALA A 117 -28.60 18.96 -3.60
C ALA A 117 -28.15 20.37 -4.00
N GLY A 118 -27.59 20.56 -5.21
CA GLY A 118 -27.10 21.86 -5.69
C GLY A 118 -25.83 22.37 -4.99
N THR A 119 -25.21 21.57 -4.14
CA THR A 119 -24.00 21.95 -3.39
C THR A 119 -22.92 20.87 -3.50
N LYS A 120 -21.68 21.28 -3.77
CA LYS A 120 -20.53 20.38 -3.84
C LYS A 120 -20.06 20.03 -2.43
N ILE A 121 -20.22 18.77 -2.02
CA ILE A 121 -19.71 18.28 -0.75
C ILE A 121 -18.38 17.56 -0.99
N ALA A 122 -17.27 18.19 -0.59
CA ALA A 122 -15.94 17.60 -0.68
C ALA A 122 -15.75 16.49 0.36
N VAL A 123 -15.20 15.35 -0.07
CA VAL A 123 -14.89 14.21 0.78
C VAL A 123 -13.38 14.17 1.03
N SER A 124 -12.97 14.23 2.29
CA SER A 124 -11.57 14.30 2.70
C SER A 124 -11.08 13.04 3.44
N ALA A 125 -9.80 13.01 3.79
CA ALA A 125 -9.13 11.86 4.43
C ALA A 125 -9.89 11.20 5.60
N PRO A 126 -10.60 11.93 6.50
CA PRO A 126 -11.37 11.30 7.58
C PRO A 126 -12.43 10.29 7.10
N TYR A 127 -13.08 10.53 5.97
CA TYR A 127 -14.04 9.58 5.40
C TYR A 127 -13.34 8.29 4.97
N PHE A 128 -12.28 8.40 4.16
CA PHE A 128 -11.53 7.25 3.66
C PHE A 128 -10.92 6.45 4.81
N ASN A 129 -10.30 7.12 5.80
CA ASN A 129 -9.75 6.45 6.98
C ASN A 129 -10.82 5.67 7.77
N LYS A 130 -12.03 6.22 7.86
CA LYS A 130 -13.14 5.61 8.60
C LYS A 130 -13.72 4.39 7.89
N VAL A 131 -13.81 4.41 6.56
CA VAL A 131 -14.45 3.33 5.78
C VAL A 131 -13.43 2.31 5.28
N ASP A 132 -12.32 2.75 4.68
CA ASP A 132 -11.28 1.87 4.13
C ASP A 132 -10.40 1.26 5.23
N GLY A 133 -10.19 1.95 6.35
CA GLY A 133 -9.38 1.46 7.47
C GLY A 133 -9.81 0.05 7.97
N PRO A 134 -11.09 -0.15 8.33
CA PRO A 134 -11.61 -1.47 8.69
C PRO A 134 -11.51 -2.52 7.58
N ILE A 135 -11.69 -2.13 6.30
CA ILE A 135 -11.58 -3.04 5.16
C ILE A 135 -10.15 -3.53 5.00
N PHE A 136 -9.16 -2.63 5.05
CA PHE A 136 -7.74 -2.99 4.99
C PHE A 136 -7.30 -3.83 6.19
N LEU A 137 -7.83 -3.57 7.38
CA LEU A 137 -7.60 -4.42 8.55
C LEU A 137 -8.13 -5.84 8.32
N ALA A 138 -9.33 -5.99 7.77
CA ALA A 138 -9.89 -7.31 7.43
C ALA A 138 -9.06 -8.04 6.37
N ILE A 139 -8.57 -7.32 5.34
CA ILE A 139 -7.65 -7.87 4.34
C ILE A 139 -6.36 -8.35 5.01
N LEU A 140 -5.78 -7.57 5.92
CA LEU A 140 -4.56 -7.91 6.64
C LEU A 140 -4.72 -9.18 7.49
N VAL A 141 -5.85 -9.31 8.19
CA VAL A 141 -6.18 -10.53 8.96
C VAL A 141 -6.34 -11.74 8.04
N LEU A 142 -7.08 -11.61 6.94
CA LEU A 142 -7.25 -12.70 5.97
C LEU A 142 -5.95 -13.08 5.29
N MET A 143 -5.04 -12.13 5.06
CA MET A 143 -3.70 -12.36 4.54
C MET A 143 -2.85 -13.20 5.52
N GLY A 144 -3.02 -13.00 6.82
CA GLY A 144 -2.38 -13.81 7.86
C GLY A 144 -2.98 -15.20 8.02
N ILE A 145 -4.29 -15.37 7.82
CA ILE A 145 -4.98 -16.66 8.04
C ILE A 145 -4.97 -17.53 6.77
N GLY A 146 -5.17 -16.93 5.59
CA GLY A 146 -5.37 -17.59 4.31
C GLY A 146 -4.32 -18.64 3.94
N PRO A 147 -3.00 -18.37 4.08
CA PRO A 147 -1.94 -19.34 3.77
C PRO A 147 -1.98 -20.60 4.63
N LEU A 148 -2.56 -20.53 5.83
CA LEU A 148 -2.65 -21.63 6.79
C LEU A 148 -3.90 -22.51 6.58
N LEU A 149 -4.87 -22.04 5.79
CA LEU A 149 -6.05 -22.83 5.42
C LEU A 149 -5.68 -23.90 4.40
N GLY A 150 -6.24 -25.10 4.58
CA GLY A 150 -6.17 -26.19 3.62
C GLY A 150 -6.99 -25.90 2.36
N TRP A 151 -6.64 -26.55 1.25
CA TRP A 151 -7.46 -26.57 0.04
C TRP A 151 -8.73 -27.42 0.29
N ARG A 152 -9.88 -26.99 -0.24
CA ARG A 152 -11.23 -27.58 -0.03
C ARG A 152 -11.76 -27.59 1.40
N ARG A 153 -11.08 -28.25 2.35
CA ARG A 153 -11.53 -28.32 3.76
C ARG A 153 -10.33 -28.30 4.70
N SER A 154 -10.42 -27.47 5.74
CA SER A 154 -9.44 -27.45 6.83
C SER A 154 -9.96 -28.29 7.99
N SER A 155 -9.14 -29.18 8.56
CA SER A 155 -9.50 -29.83 9.82
C SER A 155 -9.35 -28.85 10.98
N PRO A 156 -10.31 -28.78 11.94
CA PRO A 156 -10.25 -27.83 13.05
C PRO A 156 -8.97 -27.96 13.89
N GLU A 157 -8.52 -29.18 14.14
CA GLU A 157 -7.32 -29.48 14.91
C GLU A 157 -6.03 -29.08 14.18
N GLY A 158 -5.97 -29.35 12.86
CA GLY A 158 -4.84 -28.94 12.02
C GLY A 158 -4.74 -27.42 11.94
N LEU A 159 -5.90 -26.74 11.84
CA LEU A 159 -5.98 -25.29 11.84
C LEU A 159 -5.54 -24.68 13.17
N ARG A 160 -6.00 -25.22 14.31
CA ARG A 160 -5.58 -24.75 15.65
C ARG A 160 -4.07 -24.87 15.85
N LYS A 161 -3.47 -26.00 15.48
CA LYS A 161 -2.01 -26.20 15.53
C LYS A 161 -1.24 -25.29 14.56
N SER A 162 -1.90 -24.81 13.52
CA SER A 162 -1.31 -23.93 12.51
C SER A 162 -1.41 -22.45 12.86
N LEU A 163 -2.55 -22.01 13.39
CA LEU A 163 -2.81 -20.64 13.79
C LEU A 163 -2.27 -20.30 15.19
N GLY A 164 -2.05 -21.29 16.05
CA GLY A 164 -1.60 -21.07 17.43
C GLY A 164 -0.39 -20.12 17.54
N PRO A 165 0.76 -20.42 16.91
CA PRO A 165 1.94 -19.57 17.04
C PRO A 165 1.74 -18.14 16.46
N PRO A 166 1.19 -17.95 15.23
CA PRO A 166 0.89 -16.62 14.73
C PRO A 166 -0.08 -15.80 15.59
N VAL A 167 -1.14 -16.44 16.12
CA VAL A 167 -2.11 -15.78 17.01
C VAL A 167 -1.48 -15.41 18.35
N ALA A 168 -0.64 -16.28 18.92
CA ALA A 168 0.09 -15.98 20.15
C ALA A 168 0.99 -14.75 19.98
N LEU A 169 1.68 -14.63 18.84
CA LEU A 169 2.48 -13.44 18.52
C LEU A 169 1.61 -12.19 18.38
N ALA A 170 0.47 -12.28 17.69
CA ALA A 170 -0.47 -11.17 17.55
C ALA A 170 -0.99 -10.66 18.91
N ILE A 171 -1.36 -11.58 19.81
CA ILE A 171 -1.81 -11.25 21.17
C ILE A 171 -0.67 -10.63 21.98
N ALA A 172 0.54 -11.19 21.91
CA ALA A 172 1.70 -10.64 22.61
C ALA A 172 2.00 -9.19 22.18
N ILE A 173 1.97 -8.92 20.87
CA ILE A 173 2.14 -7.56 20.33
C ILE A 173 0.98 -6.65 20.76
N ALA A 174 -0.27 -7.12 20.73
CA ALA A 174 -1.40 -6.34 21.22
C ALA A 174 -1.22 -5.92 22.69
N LEU A 175 -0.77 -6.84 23.55
CA LEU A 175 -0.51 -6.56 24.98
C LEU A 175 0.64 -5.58 25.17
N VAL A 176 1.75 -5.75 24.43
CA VAL A 176 2.89 -4.81 24.50
C VAL A 176 2.47 -3.41 24.08
N VAL A 177 1.73 -3.27 22.98
CA VAL A 177 1.25 -1.97 22.51
C VAL A 177 0.31 -1.34 23.55
N PHE A 178 -0.65 -2.11 24.07
CA PHE A 178 -1.61 -1.64 25.07
C PHE A 178 -0.93 -1.18 26.38
N MET A 179 0.07 -1.93 26.85
CA MET A 179 0.75 -1.65 28.12
C MET A 179 1.76 -0.51 28.03
N PHE A 180 2.51 -0.42 26.92
CA PHE A 180 3.71 0.44 26.85
C PHE A 180 3.66 1.55 25.80
N ILE A 181 2.75 1.50 24.82
CA ILE A 181 2.77 2.43 23.66
C ILE A 181 1.50 3.28 23.60
N SER A 182 0.33 2.64 23.53
CA SER A 182 -0.93 3.36 23.35
C SER A 182 -2.13 2.53 23.76
N ARG A 183 -3.13 3.20 24.34
CA ARG A 183 -4.47 2.62 24.61
C ARG A 183 -5.46 2.84 23.46
N LYS A 184 -5.05 3.51 22.37
CA LYS A 184 -5.89 3.68 21.17
C LYS A 184 -6.07 2.33 20.49
N TRP A 185 -7.29 2.02 20.08
CA TRP A 185 -7.63 0.76 19.41
C TRP A 185 -6.95 0.61 18.03
N THR A 186 -6.78 1.70 17.28
CA THR A 186 -6.19 1.70 15.92
C THR A 186 -4.79 1.07 15.83
N PRO A 187 -3.76 1.55 16.57
CA PRO A 187 -2.43 0.95 16.51
C PRO A 187 -2.40 -0.47 17.10
N ILE A 188 -3.22 -0.76 18.12
CA ILE A 188 -3.33 -2.11 18.71
C ILE A 188 -3.82 -3.11 17.66
N LEU A 189 -4.93 -2.81 16.97
CA LEU A 189 -5.50 -3.71 15.96
C LEU A 189 -4.59 -3.83 14.74
N ALA A 190 -4.09 -2.71 14.21
CA ALA A 190 -3.27 -2.73 13.01
C ALA A 190 -1.95 -3.47 13.23
N TRP A 191 -1.23 -3.19 14.32
CA TRP A 191 0.06 -3.84 14.57
C TRP A 191 -0.08 -5.29 15.05
N SER A 192 -1.17 -5.66 15.76
CA SER A 192 -1.43 -7.07 16.07
C SER A 192 -1.83 -7.89 14.84
N ALA A 193 -2.61 -7.32 13.91
CA ALA A 193 -2.91 -7.96 12.63
C ALA A 193 -1.65 -8.06 11.74
N SER A 194 -0.79 -7.05 11.72
CA SER A 194 0.55 -7.13 11.11
C SER A 194 1.40 -8.25 11.72
N ALA A 195 1.41 -8.37 13.05
CA ALA A 195 2.13 -9.41 13.77
C ALA A 195 1.58 -10.81 13.48
N LEU A 196 0.26 -10.96 13.29
CA LEU A 196 -0.35 -12.20 12.82
C LEU A 196 0.23 -12.63 11.47
N VAL A 197 0.33 -11.70 10.51
CA VAL A 197 0.91 -11.98 9.19
C VAL A 197 2.38 -12.38 9.31
N VAL A 198 3.18 -11.59 10.04
CA VAL A 198 4.61 -11.88 10.26
C VAL A 198 4.76 -13.26 10.89
N GLY A 199 3.97 -13.56 11.92
CA GLY A 199 3.93 -14.86 12.56
C GLY A 199 3.62 -15.99 11.58
N THR A 200 2.62 -15.80 10.71
CA THR A 200 2.30 -16.77 9.64
C THR A 200 3.46 -16.96 8.67
N ILE A 201 4.08 -15.88 8.20
CA ILE A 201 5.23 -15.94 7.30
C ILE A 201 6.38 -16.72 7.95
N LEU A 202 6.79 -16.31 9.16
CA LEU A 202 7.87 -16.98 9.89
C LEU A 202 7.57 -18.46 10.14
N TRP A 203 6.32 -18.78 10.45
CA TRP A 203 5.88 -20.15 10.68
C TRP A 203 5.94 -21.01 9.42
N GLU A 204 5.58 -20.46 8.27
CA GLU A 204 5.66 -21.13 6.97
C GLU A 204 7.12 -21.37 6.52
N TYR A 205 8.02 -20.43 6.80
CA TYR A 205 9.46 -20.60 6.61
C TYR A 205 10.01 -21.71 7.52
N TYR A 206 9.67 -21.65 8.81
CA TYR A 206 10.10 -22.64 9.79
C TYR A 206 9.63 -24.05 9.43
N ARG A 207 8.34 -24.22 9.10
CA ARG A 207 7.77 -25.53 8.73
C ARG A 207 8.42 -26.10 7.48
N GLY A 208 8.62 -25.28 6.45
CA GLY A 208 9.30 -25.69 5.22
C GLY A 208 10.73 -26.15 5.48
N ALA A 209 11.51 -25.35 6.20
CA ALA A 209 12.89 -25.67 6.56
C ALA A 209 12.99 -26.92 7.45
N ARG A 210 12.12 -27.04 8.46
CA ARG A 210 12.07 -28.20 9.37
C ARG A 210 11.77 -29.50 8.64
N ALA A 211 10.78 -29.47 7.74
CA ALA A 211 10.40 -30.65 6.97
C ALA A 211 11.57 -31.15 6.10
N ARG A 212 12.31 -30.23 5.47
CA ARG A 212 13.50 -30.58 4.71
C ARG A 212 14.64 -31.06 5.60
N HIS A 213 14.97 -30.33 6.65
CA HIS A 213 16.02 -30.69 7.61
C HIS A 213 15.83 -32.13 8.11
N LYS A 214 14.61 -32.50 8.51
CA LYS A 214 14.28 -33.87 8.94
C LYS A 214 14.40 -34.91 7.83
N ALA A 215 14.02 -34.56 6.60
CA ALA A 215 14.01 -35.51 5.48
C ALA A 215 15.41 -35.74 4.88
N THR A 216 16.31 -34.76 4.96
CA THR A 216 17.62 -34.82 4.28
C THR A 216 18.83 -34.77 5.21
N GLY A 217 18.64 -34.46 6.50
CA GLY A 217 19.75 -34.27 7.46
C GLY A 217 20.61 -33.02 7.19
N GLU A 218 20.18 -32.13 6.30
CA GLU A 218 20.93 -30.91 5.93
C GLU A 218 20.89 -29.87 7.06
N SER A 219 21.93 -29.07 7.25
CA SER A 219 21.89 -27.96 8.24
C SER A 219 20.72 -26.99 7.98
N TRP A 220 20.23 -26.33 9.04
CA TRP A 220 19.07 -25.41 8.94
C TRP A 220 19.21 -24.32 7.86
N PRO A 221 20.34 -23.59 7.75
CA PRO A 221 20.49 -22.56 6.71
C PRO A 221 20.45 -23.15 5.30
N LEU A 222 21.06 -24.32 5.10
CA LEU A 222 21.07 -25.01 3.81
C LEU A 222 19.68 -25.53 3.44
N ALA A 223 18.97 -26.11 4.42
CA ALA A 223 17.61 -26.57 4.24
C ALA A 223 16.68 -25.41 3.87
N LEU A 224 16.78 -24.28 4.56
CA LEU A 224 15.97 -23.10 4.26
C LEU A 224 16.26 -22.57 2.85
N GLY A 225 17.54 -22.34 2.51
CA GLY A 225 17.94 -21.83 1.19
C GLY A 225 17.47 -22.74 0.05
N ARG A 226 17.59 -24.06 0.20
CA ARG A 226 17.12 -25.02 -0.81
C ARG A 226 15.60 -25.07 -0.95
N VAL A 227 14.84 -24.95 0.14
CA VAL A 227 13.37 -24.89 0.07
C VAL A 227 12.90 -23.61 -0.61
N MET A 228 13.50 -22.48 -0.28
CA MET A 228 13.21 -21.19 -0.91
C MET A 228 13.54 -21.22 -2.39
N ALA A 229 14.73 -21.70 -2.78
CA ALA A 229 15.15 -21.81 -4.18
C ALA A 229 14.26 -22.76 -5.00
N ARG A 230 13.77 -23.85 -4.40
CA ARG A 230 12.87 -24.79 -5.09
C ARG A 230 11.46 -24.24 -5.26
N ASN A 231 11.01 -23.37 -4.36
CA ASN A 231 9.65 -22.83 -4.32
C ASN A 231 9.64 -21.29 -4.38
N GLN A 232 10.47 -20.70 -5.25
CA GLN A 232 10.70 -19.26 -5.31
C GLN A 232 9.43 -18.42 -5.37
N ARG A 233 8.42 -18.82 -6.18
CA ARG A 233 7.15 -18.09 -6.27
C ARG A 233 6.40 -18.01 -4.94
N ARG A 234 6.44 -19.07 -4.13
CA ARG A 234 5.75 -19.11 -2.82
C ARG A 234 6.49 -18.24 -1.80
N TYR A 235 7.79 -18.46 -1.65
CA TYR A 235 8.59 -17.75 -0.66
C TYR A 235 8.84 -16.28 -1.06
N GLY A 236 9.00 -15.99 -2.35
CA GLY A 236 9.00 -14.62 -2.86
C GLY A 236 7.68 -13.91 -2.63
N GLY A 237 6.56 -14.61 -2.81
CA GLY A 237 5.24 -14.10 -2.41
C GLY A 237 5.20 -13.73 -0.93
N TYR A 238 5.76 -14.53 -0.02
CA TYR A 238 5.84 -14.16 1.39
C TYR A 238 6.71 -12.93 1.67
N ILE A 239 7.82 -12.74 0.95
CA ILE A 239 8.64 -11.52 1.02
C ILE A 239 7.82 -10.30 0.58
N VAL A 240 7.03 -10.43 -0.50
CA VAL A 240 6.13 -9.35 -0.95
C VAL A 240 5.12 -8.98 0.15
N HIS A 241 4.47 -9.95 0.76
CA HIS A 241 3.51 -9.67 1.84
C HIS A 241 4.18 -9.10 3.10
N LEU A 242 5.45 -9.40 3.36
CA LEU A 242 6.21 -8.72 4.42
C LEU A 242 6.36 -7.23 4.12
N GLY A 243 6.61 -6.85 2.86
CA GLY A 243 6.62 -5.45 2.44
C GLY A 243 5.27 -4.75 2.65
N VAL A 244 4.16 -5.44 2.36
CA VAL A 244 2.80 -4.94 2.65
C VAL A 244 2.62 -4.71 4.16
N VAL A 245 3.11 -5.63 5.01
CA VAL A 245 3.07 -5.45 6.47
C VAL A 245 3.86 -4.22 6.91
N MET A 246 5.05 -3.99 6.35
CA MET A 246 5.86 -2.81 6.69
C MET A 246 5.11 -1.51 6.39
N ILE A 247 4.43 -1.43 5.24
CA ILE A 247 3.57 -0.30 4.87
C ILE A 247 2.41 -0.17 5.86
N ALA A 248 1.73 -1.26 6.22
CA ALA A 248 0.62 -1.23 7.17
C ALA A 248 1.06 -0.75 8.57
N VAL A 249 2.23 -1.17 9.04
CA VAL A 249 2.82 -0.71 10.31
C VAL A 249 3.14 0.79 10.22
N ALA A 250 3.73 1.24 9.11
CA ALA A 250 4.05 2.65 8.88
C ALA A 250 2.80 3.54 8.87
N VAL A 251 1.77 3.17 8.08
CA VAL A 251 0.51 3.92 7.97
C VAL A 251 -0.21 3.99 9.32
N ALA A 252 -0.30 2.88 10.05
CA ALA A 252 -0.93 2.87 11.37
C ALA A 252 -0.15 3.70 12.39
N GLY A 253 1.19 3.71 12.29
CA GLY A 253 2.07 4.55 13.10
C GLY A 253 1.83 6.03 12.81
N ALA A 254 1.99 6.45 11.56
CA ALA A 254 1.76 7.82 11.11
C ALA A 254 0.36 8.32 11.50
N THR A 255 -0.68 7.55 11.20
CA THR A 255 -2.08 7.95 11.51
C THR A 255 -2.34 8.11 13.02
N SER A 256 -1.67 7.32 13.86
CA SER A 256 -1.97 7.29 15.30
C SER A 256 -1.12 8.25 16.13
N PHE A 257 0.07 8.59 15.63
CA PHE A 257 1.15 9.25 16.37
C PHE A 257 1.80 10.42 15.62
N GLN A 258 1.24 10.87 14.50
CA GLN A 258 1.66 12.11 13.86
C GLN A 258 1.37 13.31 14.75
N PHE A 259 2.32 14.25 14.79
CA PHE A 259 2.16 15.57 15.37
C PHE A 259 2.23 16.62 14.27
N ASN A 260 1.39 17.65 14.34
CA ASN A 260 1.43 18.79 13.43
C ASN A 260 1.27 20.11 14.18
N LEU A 261 1.90 21.17 13.68
CA LEU A 261 1.81 22.52 14.21
C LEU A 261 1.83 23.54 13.07
N LYS A 262 0.77 24.33 12.97
CA LYS A 262 0.72 25.52 12.09
C LYS A 262 1.03 26.75 12.93
N THR A 263 2.07 27.50 12.56
CA THR A 263 2.44 28.74 13.26
C THR A 263 3.23 29.65 12.34
N SER A 264 3.24 30.94 12.64
CA SER A 264 4.18 31.88 12.05
C SER A 264 5.30 32.15 13.04
N LEU A 265 6.52 32.34 12.54
CA LEU A 265 7.72 32.61 13.32
C LEU A 265 8.39 33.88 12.82
N THR A 266 8.86 34.69 13.76
CA THR A 266 9.75 35.82 13.49
C THR A 266 11.20 35.36 13.41
N LEU A 267 12.09 36.20 12.86
CA LEU A 267 13.50 35.85 12.69
C LEU A 267 14.14 35.43 14.03
N ASN A 268 14.80 34.28 14.05
CA ASN A 268 15.39 33.59 15.22
C ASN A 268 14.37 33.10 16.26
N GLU A 269 13.07 33.13 15.97
CA GLU A 269 12.05 32.51 16.81
C GLU A 269 11.99 31.00 16.56
N SER A 270 11.63 30.26 17.61
CA SER A 270 11.56 28.80 17.58
C SER A 270 10.17 28.27 17.91
N ALA A 271 9.77 27.21 17.21
CA ALA A 271 8.64 26.36 17.57
C ALA A 271 9.13 24.99 18.04
N THR A 272 8.38 24.34 18.93
CA THR A 272 8.69 22.98 19.37
C THR A 272 7.57 22.01 19.00
N LEU A 273 7.92 20.83 18.49
CA LEU A 273 6.98 19.79 18.10
C LEU A 273 7.64 18.40 18.15
N GLY A 274 7.00 17.44 18.82
CA GLY A 274 7.47 16.04 18.83
C GLY A 274 8.90 15.82 19.37
N GLY A 275 9.40 16.72 20.22
CA GLY A 275 10.78 16.69 20.75
C GLY A 275 11.83 17.33 19.84
N TYR A 276 11.40 17.96 18.74
CA TYR A 276 12.22 18.81 17.88
C TYR A 276 11.98 20.28 18.22
N THR A 277 13.04 21.08 18.07
CA THR A 277 12.99 22.54 18.05
C THR A 277 13.30 23.00 16.65
N PHE A 278 12.42 23.81 16.06
CA PHE A 278 12.55 24.39 14.74
C PHE A 278 12.76 25.88 14.90
N THR A 279 13.93 26.39 14.52
CA THR A 279 14.26 27.82 14.62
C THR A 279 14.34 28.42 13.24
N TYR A 280 13.53 29.45 12.98
CA TYR A 280 13.54 30.15 11.71
C TYR A 280 14.75 31.10 11.65
N THR A 281 15.67 30.89 10.71
CA THR A 281 16.93 31.65 10.62
C THR A 281 17.00 32.64 9.46
N GLY A 282 15.89 32.81 8.73
CA GLY A 282 15.74 33.81 7.67
C GLY A 282 15.36 33.19 6.33
N ILE A 283 15.20 34.05 5.32
CA ILE A 283 14.90 33.65 3.95
C ILE A 283 16.02 34.05 2.98
N GLU A 284 16.06 33.34 1.86
CA GLU A 284 16.91 33.59 0.72
C GLU A 284 16.02 33.62 -0.53
N GLN A 285 16.19 34.64 -1.38
CA GLN A 285 15.47 34.75 -2.65
C GLN A 285 16.44 34.49 -3.79
N ASN A 286 16.02 33.65 -4.74
CA ASN A 286 16.82 33.25 -5.87
C ASN A 286 15.98 33.33 -7.16
N ARG A 287 16.58 33.75 -8.29
CA ARG A 287 15.94 33.68 -9.61
C ARG A 287 16.54 32.48 -10.35
N ALA A 288 15.77 31.41 -10.49
CA ALA A 288 16.11 30.29 -11.34
C ALA A 288 15.81 30.63 -12.82
N SER A 289 16.22 29.73 -13.73
CA SER A 289 16.02 29.94 -15.18
C SER A 289 14.55 29.98 -15.60
N ASN A 290 13.66 29.39 -14.79
CA ASN A 290 12.24 29.21 -15.12
C ASN A 290 11.27 29.60 -13.98
N HIS A 291 11.76 30.06 -12.82
CA HIS A 291 10.93 30.49 -11.68
C HIS A 291 11.70 31.41 -10.73
N ASP A 292 10.99 32.20 -9.92
CA ASP A 292 11.52 32.76 -8.68
C ASP A 292 11.39 31.74 -7.57
N GLU A 293 12.41 31.61 -6.73
CA GLU A 293 12.42 30.73 -5.57
C GLU A 293 12.64 31.55 -4.30
N VAL A 294 11.80 31.33 -3.30
CA VAL A 294 11.98 31.88 -1.95
C VAL A 294 12.19 30.72 -0.98
N ILE A 295 13.40 30.61 -0.44
CA ILE A 295 13.83 29.54 0.47
C ILE A 295 13.78 30.08 1.89
N ALA A 296 13.11 29.38 2.80
CA ALA A 296 13.24 29.63 4.23
C ALA A 296 14.29 28.69 4.83
N HIS A 297 15.14 29.21 5.72
CA HIS A 297 16.12 28.42 6.47
C HIS A 297 15.56 28.11 7.85
N VAL A 298 15.54 26.82 8.19
CA VAL A 298 14.99 26.32 9.47
C VAL A 298 15.99 25.39 10.11
N LEU A 299 16.64 25.87 11.17
CA LEU A 299 17.52 25.05 12.00
C LEU A 299 16.67 24.07 12.81
N VAL A 300 17.00 22.79 12.74
CA VAL A 300 16.29 21.72 13.45
C VAL A 300 17.22 21.11 14.48
N GLU A 301 16.79 21.15 15.73
CA GLU A 301 17.49 20.57 16.86
C GLU A 301 16.66 19.49 17.54
N ARG A 302 17.34 18.50 18.13
CA ARG A 302 16.73 17.48 18.99
C ARG A 302 17.59 17.28 20.22
N ASN A 303 16.99 17.41 21.40
CA ASN A 303 17.71 17.35 22.68
C ASN A 303 18.90 18.32 22.76
N GLY A 304 18.75 19.53 22.22
CA GLY A 304 19.78 20.57 22.21
C GLY A 304 20.98 20.30 21.30
N LYS A 305 20.84 19.37 20.34
CA LYS A 305 21.83 19.13 19.28
C LYS A 305 21.20 19.40 17.93
N GLU A 306 21.90 20.16 17.10
CA GLU A 306 21.56 20.32 15.69
C GLU A 306 21.54 18.95 14.98
N VAL A 307 20.44 18.67 14.29
CA VAL A 307 20.25 17.44 13.50
C VAL A 307 20.13 17.73 12.01
N ALA A 308 19.67 18.91 11.63
CA ALA A 308 19.57 19.37 10.25
C ALA A 308 19.38 20.89 10.16
N ASN A 309 19.74 21.47 9.02
CA ASN A 309 19.23 22.76 8.59
C ASN A 309 18.35 22.53 7.35
N LEU A 310 17.04 22.71 7.52
CA LEU A 310 16.04 22.44 6.49
C LEU A 310 15.79 23.69 5.66
N ARG A 311 15.61 23.49 4.35
CA ARG A 311 15.43 24.54 3.35
C ARG A 311 14.12 24.37 2.58
N PRO A 312 12.94 24.45 3.21
CA PRO A 312 11.68 24.50 2.48
C PRO A 312 11.63 25.75 1.58
N SER A 313 11.04 25.63 0.38
CA SER A 313 10.97 26.74 -0.58
C SER A 313 9.59 26.90 -1.22
N MET A 314 9.32 28.11 -1.69
CA MET A 314 8.18 28.45 -2.53
C MET A 314 8.68 28.89 -3.90
N ASN A 315 8.20 28.22 -4.95
CA ASN A 315 8.55 28.47 -6.33
C ASN A 315 7.40 29.19 -7.05
N PHE A 316 7.69 30.34 -7.64
CA PHE A 316 6.76 31.18 -8.39
C PHE A 316 7.13 31.11 -9.86
N TYR A 317 6.26 30.45 -10.64
CA TYR A 317 6.44 30.30 -12.08
C TYR A 317 5.76 31.45 -12.82
N ASP A 318 6.37 31.89 -13.92
CA ASP A 318 5.76 32.88 -14.80
C ASP A 318 4.42 32.34 -15.35
N ALA A 319 3.39 33.19 -15.41
CA ALA A 319 2.06 32.78 -15.84
C ALA A 319 2.09 32.22 -17.28
N ILE A 320 1.75 30.95 -17.43
CA ILE A 320 1.62 30.30 -18.74
C ILE A 320 0.18 30.47 -19.22
N SER A 321 -0.02 31.03 -20.42
CA SER A 321 -1.34 31.23 -21.04
C SER A 321 -2.34 32.06 -20.22
N GLY A 322 -1.86 32.98 -19.38
CA GLY A 322 -2.71 33.88 -18.58
C GLY A 322 -3.38 33.22 -17.37
N GLN A 323 -3.04 31.96 -17.06
CA GLN A 323 -3.43 31.31 -15.81
C GLN A 323 -2.29 31.41 -14.80
N ASP A 324 -2.53 32.11 -13.71
CA ASP A 324 -1.69 32.05 -12.53
C ASP A 324 -1.92 30.70 -11.84
N MET A 325 -0.86 29.90 -11.70
CA MET A 325 -0.93 28.60 -11.04
C MET A 325 -0.72 28.69 -9.53
N GLY A 326 -0.40 29.89 -9.01
CA GLY A 326 0.04 30.10 -7.64
C GLY A 326 1.42 29.50 -7.37
N PRO A 327 1.97 29.73 -6.17
CA PRO A 327 3.26 29.15 -5.79
C PRO A 327 3.16 27.65 -5.58
N THR A 328 4.21 26.92 -5.99
CA THR A 328 4.39 25.51 -5.60
C THR A 328 5.37 25.43 -4.44
N THR A 329 5.12 24.55 -3.47
CA THR A 329 5.97 24.40 -2.28
C THR A 329 6.90 23.20 -2.40
N GLU A 330 8.19 23.39 -2.14
CA GLU A 330 9.12 22.31 -1.80
C GLU A 330 9.33 22.25 -0.29
N VAL A 331 9.44 21.02 0.22
CA VAL A 331 9.37 20.77 1.66
C VAL A 331 10.75 20.52 2.24
N GLY A 332 11.00 21.05 3.43
CA GLY A 332 12.17 20.69 4.21
C GLY A 332 11.95 19.32 4.85
N LEU A 333 12.84 18.36 4.64
CA LEU A 333 12.70 16.99 5.17
C LEU A 333 13.98 16.51 5.83
N HIS A 334 13.85 16.05 7.08
CA HIS A 334 14.86 15.26 7.77
C HIS A 334 14.28 13.90 8.17
N THR A 335 14.74 12.84 7.52
CA THR A 335 14.26 11.46 7.71
C THR A 335 15.25 10.64 8.53
N ASN A 336 14.72 9.86 9.48
CA ASN A 336 15.46 8.79 10.14
C ASN A 336 14.64 7.49 10.21
N LEU A 337 15.16 6.43 10.84
CA LEU A 337 14.47 5.14 10.94
C LEU A 337 13.16 5.18 11.75
N ARG A 338 13.01 6.16 12.65
CA ARG A 338 11.88 6.26 13.58
C ARG A 338 10.83 7.23 13.08
N GLU A 339 11.22 8.38 12.54
CA GLU A 339 10.29 9.43 12.13
C GLU A 339 10.94 10.44 11.17
N ASP A 340 10.07 11.20 10.50
CA ASP A 340 10.42 12.29 9.61
C ASP A 340 10.03 13.62 10.25
N ALA A 341 10.98 14.54 10.36
CA ALA A 341 10.72 15.95 10.64
C ALA A 341 10.54 16.67 9.30
N TYR A 342 9.34 17.20 9.09
CA TYR A 342 8.91 17.76 7.81
C TYR A 342 8.41 19.19 8.03
N VAL A 343 8.81 20.11 7.15
CA VAL A 343 8.53 21.54 7.25
C VAL A 343 7.97 22.03 5.93
N VAL A 344 6.79 22.65 5.98
CA VAL A 344 6.19 23.38 4.86
C VAL A 344 6.36 24.86 5.12
N PHE A 345 6.82 25.59 4.11
CA PHE A 345 6.86 27.04 4.10
C PHE A 345 5.64 27.55 3.33
N ASN A 346 4.72 28.23 4.03
CA ASN A 346 3.39 28.57 3.52
C ASN A 346 3.24 30.06 3.13
N GLY A 347 4.20 30.91 3.48
CA GLY A 347 4.09 32.35 3.26
C GLY A 347 5.13 33.14 4.04
N PHE A 348 5.37 34.37 3.63
CA PHE A 348 6.17 35.33 4.40
C PHE A 348 5.58 36.73 4.26
N GLU A 349 5.85 37.56 5.26
CA GLU A 349 5.49 38.98 5.30
C GLU A 349 6.75 39.81 5.60
N ASN A 350 6.67 41.12 5.31
CA ASN A 350 7.72 42.09 5.64
C ASN A 350 9.12 41.64 5.21
N ASN A 351 9.24 41.16 3.97
CA ASN A 351 10.51 40.67 3.40
C ASN A 351 11.20 39.57 4.23
N GLY A 352 10.43 38.76 4.95
CA GLY A 352 10.92 37.62 5.71
C GLY A 352 11.02 37.84 7.23
N ASP A 353 10.62 38.99 7.76
CA ASP A 353 10.59 39.20 9.21
C ASP A 353 9.59 38.27 9.91
N LEU A 354 8.52 37.89 9.21
CA LEU A 354 7.53 36.91 9.67
C LEU A 354 7.32 35.86 8.58
N ALA A 355 7.44 34.59 8.94
CA ALA A 355 7.27 33.46 8.02
C ALA A 355 6.26 32.45 8.57
N ALA A 356 5.32 32.02 7.74
CA ALA A 356 4.30 31.04 8.08
C ALA A 356 4.78 29.62 7.75
N PHE A 357 4.70 28.73 8.74
CA PHE A 357 5.14 27.35 8.63
C PHE A 357 4.07 26.35 9.03
N GLU A 358 4.16 25.15 8.47
CA GLU A 358 3.52 23.97 9.01
C GLU A 358 4.58 22.89 9.28
N PHE A 359 4.73 22.53 10.55
CA PHE A 359 5.67 21.53 11.01
C PHE A 359 4.94 20.21 11.22
N PHE A 360 5.59 19.10 10.84
CA PHE A 360 5.09 17.75 11.05
C PHE A 360 6.19 16.85 11.60
N VAL A 361 5.82 15.96 12.52
CA VAL A 361 6.64 14.83 12.95
C VAL A 361 5.88 13.55 12.62
N ASN A 362 6.34 12.86 11.58
CA ASN A 362 5.66 11.70 11.00
C ASN A 362 6.40 10.40 11.34
N PRO A 363 5.89 9.57 12.25
CA PRO A 363 6.58 8.33 12.60
C PRO A 363 6.51 7.28 11.49
N LEU A 364 7.61 6.52 11.37
CA LEU A 364 7.76 5.33 10.54
C LEU A 364 7.60 5.54 9.02
N MET A 365 7.68 6.77 8.51
CA MET A 365 7.51 7.04 7.07
C MET A 365 8.54 6.32 6.20
N LEU A 366 9.80 6.21 6.63
CA LEU A 366 10.82 5.43 5.93
C LEU A 366 10.43 3.94 5.74
N TRP A 367 9.67 3.36 6.67
CA TRP A 367 9.22 1.96 6.58
C TRP A 367 8.22 1.74 5.44
N MET A 368 7.52 2.78 5.01
CA MET A 368 6.67 2.74 3.82
C MET A 368 7.52 2.48 2.57
N TRP A 369 8.63 3.22 2.43
CA TRP A 369 9.58 3.06 1.33
C TRP A 369 10.30 1.71 1.38
N LEU A 370 10.80 1.31 2.56
CA LEU A 370 11.42 0.00 2.76
C LEU A 370 10.45 -1.14 2.46
N GLY A 371 9.15 -0.96 2.75
CA GLY A 371 8.10 -1.91 2.36
C GLY A 371 7.99 -2.06 0.85
N GLY A 372 7.96 -0.95 0.10
CA GLY A 372 7.99 -0.96 -1.36
C GLY A 372 9.23 -1.65 -1.94
N LEU A 373 10.42 -1.34 -1.42
CA LEU A 373 11.66 -2.01 -1.81
C LEU A 373 11.65 -3.51 -1.49
N THR A 374 11.06 -3.90 -0.36
CA THR A 374 10.89 -5.31 0.03
C THR A 374 9.95 -6.05 -0.93
N MET A 375 8.87 -5.40 -1.38
CA MET A 375 7.98 -5.95 -2.42
C MET A 375 8.70 -6.14 -3.75
N ILE A 376 9.54 -5.18 -4.16
CA ILE A 376 10.36 -5.31 -5.37
C ILE A 376 11.31 -6.49 -5.23
N ALA A 377 12.07 -6.58 -4.13
CA ALA A 377 12.99 -7.68 -3.87
C ALA A 377 12.30 -9.05 -3.88
N GLY A 378 11.13 -9.15 -3.23
CA GLY A 378 10.31 -10.37 -3.23
C GLY A 378 9.82 -10.77 -4.63
N THR A 379 9.47 -9.78 -5.45
CA THR A 379 9.04 -9.97 -6.84
C THR A 379 10.20 -10.46 -7.71
N VAL A 380 11.37 -9.81 -7.62
CA VAL A 380 12.59 -10.24 -8.32
C VAL A 380 12.94 -11.67 -7.92
N PHE A 381 12.89 -12.00 -6.62
CA PHE A 381 13.13 -13.36 -6.15
C PHE A 381 12.12 -14.38 -6.69
N ALA A 382 10.82 -14.03 -6.74
CA ALA A 382 9.76 -14.90 -7.23
C ALA A 382 9.85 -15.18 -8.74
N LEU A 383 10.38 -14.22 -9.51
CA LEU A 383 10.53 -14.27 -10.96
C LEU A 383 11.94 -14.69 -11.42
N TRP A 384 12.88 -14.86 -10.49
CA TRP A 384 14.26 -15.20 -10.82
C TRP A 384 14.32 -16.52 -11.61
N PRO A 385 15.10 -16.60 -12.69
CA PRO A 385 15.22 -17.83 -13.48
C PRO A 385 15.71 -18.99 -12.62
N ILE A 386 14.92 -20.06 -12.54
CA ILE A 386 15.37 -21.33 -11.96
C ILE A 386 16.23 -22.02 -13.03
N PRO A 387 17.51 -22.33 -12.77
CA PRO A 387 18.29 -23.16 -13.68
C PRO A 387 17.52 -24.47 -13.87
N LYS A 388 17.14 -24.78 -15.12
CA LYS A 388 16.53 -26.08 -15.46
C LYS A 388 17.54 -27.15 -15.08
N ARG A 389 17.43 -27.71 -13.87
CA ARG A 389 18.24 -28.86 -13.49
C ARG A 389 17.80 -29.97 -14.43
N ALA A 390 18.69 -30.38 -15.33
CA ALA A 390 18.49 -31.47 -16.26
C ALA A 390 17.75 -32.58 -15.52
N THR A 391 16.53 -32.87 -15.96
CA THR A 391 15.80 -34.06 -15.54
C THR A 391 16.77 -35.21 -15.69
N ARG A 392 17.32 -35.69 -14.58
CA ARG A 392 18.05 -36.95 -14.54
C ARG A 392 17.02 -37.96 -15.02
N ARG A 393 17.10 -38.31 -16.32
CA ARG A 393 16.35 -39.42 -16.89
C ARG A 393 16.50 -40.53 -15.88
N ALA A 394 15.39 -40.97 -15.28
CA ALA A 394 15.38 -42.19 -14.54
C ALA A 394 16.02 -43.22 -15.48
N ARG A 395 17.17 -43.78 -15.08
CA ARG A 395 17.74 -44.92 -15.79
C ARG A 395 16.64 -45.98 -15.75
N THR A 396 16.03 -46.24 -16.90
CA THR A 396 15.18 -47.41 -17.10
C THR A 396 16.00 -48.61 -16.60
N PRO A 397 15.50 -49.44 -15.67
CA PRO A 397 16.21 -50.66 -15.30
C PRO A 397 16.43 -51.46 -16.59
N ALA A 398 17.68 -51.87 -16.83
CA ALA A 398 17.99 -52.75 -17.95
C ALA A 398 17.11 -54.00 -17.85
N ALA A 399 16.42 -54.33 -18.93
CA ALA A 399 15.60 -55.54 -19.00
C ALA A 399 16.48 -56.76 -18.71
N VAL A 400 16.04 -57.60 -17.78
CA VAL A 400 16.68 -58.88 -17.48
C VAL A 400 16.51 -59.79 -18.71
N PRO A 401 17.57 -60.39 -19.26
CA PRO A 401 17.44 -61.33 -20.36
C PRO A 401 16.68 -62.57 -19.88
N GLN A 402 15.65 -62.99 -20.63
CA GLN A 402 15.02 -64.29 -20.41
C GLN A 402 15.98 -65.41 -20.86
N PRO A 403 16.16 -66.47 -20.06
CA PRO A 403 16.92 -67.64 -20.46
C PRO A 403 16.17 -68.43 -21.54
N ALA A 404 16.94 -68.99 -22.47
CA ALA A 404 16.50 -69.76 -23.64
C ALA A 404 15.98 -71.16 -23.29
#